data_AF-A0A1Y2AEQ7-F1
#
_entry.id   AF-A0A1Y2AEQ7-F1
#
_cell.length_a   1.000
_cell.length_b   1.000
_cell.length_c   1.000
_cell.angle_alpha   90.00
_cell.angle_beta   90.00
_cell.angle_gamma   90.00
#
_symmetry.space_group_name_H-M   'P 1'
#
loop_
_entity.id
_entity.type
_entity.pdbx_description
1 polymer ?
#
loop_
_entity_poly.entity_id
_entity_poly.type
_entity_poly.pdbx_seq_one_letter_code
_entity_poly.pdbx_strand_id
1 'polypeptide(L)'
;MFFTYETIFQDRSIFVPNEPERILYDLISTIENVQEELKSGSYGGPTFDNYPSLNYILKENGCHRLMDVCKDEDFQYDNSYGVSEELSTLPQNELIKEYLYYVKNFLTNIKDFQYVQLELISKENLEIMYNQVLNDNFFKLQENLIKNIKGGIQVANYELIQNSIVILDDKLTSLTTITIAGVILLIFINIFIFERAYRGKIKEMETLVSFAFLIPQQIINNNEKYKRFLETCQFDE
;
A
#
# COMPACT_ATOMS: atom_id res chain seq x y z
N MET A 1 -9.36 -4.29 23.01
CA MET A 1 -10.77 -4.53 23.37
C MET A 1 -11.00 -5.94 23.91
N PHE A 2 -10.80 -7.02 23.15
CA PHE A 2 -11.12 -8.36 23.67
C PHE A 2 -10.31 -8.75 24.91
N PHE A 3 -9.00 -8.50 24.90
CA PHE A 3 -8.16 -8.82 26.05
C PHE A 3 -8.42 -7.93 27.28
N THR A 4 -8.95 -6.71 27.13
CA THR A 4 -9.34 -5.88 28.29
C THR A 4 -10.60 -6.40 28.98
N TYR A 5 -11.52 -7.01 28.23
CA TYR A 5 -12.63 -7.76 28.84
C TYR A 5 -12.14 -9.05 29.50
N GLU A 6 -11.25 -9.76 28.82
CA GLU A 6 -10.70 -11.02 29.32
C GLU A 6 -9.94 -10.85 30.64
N THR A 7 -9.25 -9.71 30.83
CA THR A 7 -8.61 -9.40 32.13
C THR A 7 -9.60 -9.23 33.28
N ILE A 8 -10.87 -8.94 33.01
CA ILE A 8 -11.91 -8.91 34.05
C ILE A 8 -12.50 -10.30 34.27
N PHE A 9 -12.84 -10.99 33.18
CA PHE A 9 -13.51 -12.29 33.25
C PHE A 9 -12.60 -13.43 33.72
N GLN A 10 -11.30 -13.32 33.44
CA GLN A 10 -10.27 -14.32 33.76
C GLN A 10 -10.75 -15.75 33.51
N ASP A 11 -11.07 -16.08 32.25
CA ASP A 11 -11.56 -17.41 31.92
C ASP A 11 -10.46 -18.46 32.14
N ARG A 12 -10.55 -19.11 33.30
CA ARG A 12 -9.60 -20.15 33.75
C ARG A 12 -9.71 -21.45 32.96
N SER A 13 -10.72 -21.60 32.10
CA SER A 13 -10.79 -22.76 31.20
C SER A 13 -9.84 -22.63 30.02
N ILE A 14 -9.46 -21.40 29.65
CA ILE A 14 -8.60 -21.09 28.50
C ILE A 14 -7.24 -20.56 28.95
N PHE A 15 -7.23 -19.68 29.95
CA PHE A 15 -6.05 -18.93 30.34
C PHE A 15 -5.54 -19.32 31.73
N VAL A 16 -4.22 -19.32 31.87
CA VAL A 16 -3.56 -19.34 33.18
C VAL A 16 -3.73 -17.97 33.86
N PRO A 17 -3.71 -17.91 35.22
CA PRO A 17 -3.82 -16.63 35.93
C PRO A 17 -2.79 -15.61 35.45
N ASN A 18 -3.22 -14.35 35.27
CA ASN A 18 -2.43 -13.22 34.77
C ASN A 18 -2.00 -13.30 33.28
N GLU A 19 -2.40 -14.35 32.55
CA GLU A 19 -2.06 -14.50 31.15
C GLU A 19 -2.74 -13.45 30.24
N PRO A 20 -4.03 -13.11 30.43
CA PRO A 20 -4.66 -12.03 29.66
C PRO A 20 -3.96 -10.69 29.85
N GLU A 21 -3.53 -10.37 31.08
CA GLU A 21 -2.78 -9.18 31.42
C GLU A 21 -1.43 -9.18 30.70
N ARG A 22 -0.71 -10.30 30.71
CA ARG A 22 0.57 -10.47 30.01
C ARG A 22 0.42 -10.24 28.50
N ILE A 23 -0.60 -10.85 27.89
CA ILE A 23 -0.91 -10.68 26.46
C ILE A 23 -1.23 -9.22 26.17
N LEU A 24 -2.01 -8.57 27.04
CA LEU A 24 -2.35 -7.15 26.87
C LEU A 24 -1.11 -6.25 26.95
N TYR A 25 -0.18 -6.51 27.87
CA TYR A 25 1.12 -5.80 27.92
C TYR A 25 1.95 -5.98 26.64
N ASP A 26 1.99 -7.20 26.11
CA ASP A 26 2.74 -7.52 24.89
C ASP A 26 2.13 -6.81 23.66
N LEU A 27 0.80 -6.79 23.56
CA LEU A 27 0.08 -6.07 22.50
C LEU A 27 0.30 -4.56 22.59
N ILE A 28 0.31 -3.98 23.79
CA ILE A 28 0.64 -2.57 24.00
C ILE A 28 2.04 -2.28 23.48
N SER A 29 3.04 -3.07 23.92
CA SER A 29 4.43 -2.89 23.48
C SER A 29 4.55 -3.05 21.96
N THR A 30 3.82 -3.98 21.37
CA THR A 30 3.80 -4.19 19.91
C THR A 30 3.27 -2.94 19.19
N ILE A 31 2.15 -2.36 19.66
CA ILE A 31 1.60 -1.14 19.04
C ILE A 31 2.58 0.03 19.18
N GLU A 32 3.22 0.20 20.34
CA GLU A 32 4.23 1.25 20.55
C GLU A 32 5.43 1.08 19.63
N ASN A 33 5.94 -0.14 19.50
CA ASN A 33 7.04 -0.46 18.58
C ASN A 33 6.65 -0.15 17.14
N VAL A 34 5.47 -0.58 16.70
CA VAL A 34 4.98 -0.28 15.34
C VAL A 34 4.86 1.22 15.12
N GLN A 35 4.38 2.00 16.09
CA GLN A 35 4.31 3.46 15.95
C GLN A 35 5.70 4.09 15.79
N GLU A 36 6.70 3.64 16.55
CA GLU A 36 8.07 4.16 16.44
C GLU A 36 8.74 3.70 15.13
N GLU A 37 8.50 2.46 14.70
CA GLU A 37 9.02 1.94 13.43
C GLU A 37 8.41 2.67 12.22
N LEU A 38 7.13 3.05 12.28
CA LEU A 38 6.47 3.84 11.24
C LEU A 38 6.96 5.30 11.22
N LYS A 39 7.26 5.89 12.37
CA LYS A 39 7.86 7.24 12.44
C LYS A 39 9.30 7.26 11.92
N SER A 40 10.10 6.26 12.29
CA SER A 40 11.51 6.16 11.89
C SER A 40 11.72 5.58 10.49
N GLY A 41 10.69 4.94 9.92
CA GLY A 41 10.76 4.27 8.61
C GLY A 41 11.41 2.88 8.67
N SER A 42 11.75 2.38 9.87
CA SER A 42 12.30 1.03 10.03
C SER A 42 11.26 -0.07 9.82
N TYR A 43 9.96 0.27 9.72
CA TYR A 43 8.86 -0.66 9.39
C TYR A 43 8.91 -1.19 7.94
N GLY A 44 9.99 -0.93 7.19
CA GLY A 44 10.17 -1.40 5.81
C GLY A 44 9.55 -0.49 4.76
N GLY A 45 9.26 0.77 5.11
CA GLY A 45 8.68 1.77 4.22
C GLY A 45 9.15 3.18 4.57
N PRO A 46 8.85 4.17 3.71
CA PRO A 46 9.19 5.55 3.99
C PRO A 46 8.40 6.06 5.20
N THR A 47 8.96 7.02 5.94
CA THR A 47 8.32 7.62 7.12
C THR A 47 6.99 8.27 6.76
N PHE A 48 6.10 8.47 7.75
CA PHE A 48 4.82 9.17 7.55
C PHE A 48 4.95 10.54 6.86
N ASP A 49 6.05 11.24 7.05
CA ASP A 49 6.32 12.53 6.40
C ASP A 49 6.41 12.43 4.87
N ASN A 50 6.68 11.24 4.33
CA ASN A 50 6.70 10.97 2.90
C ASN A 50 5.31 10.76 2.28
N TYR A 51 4.24 10.81 3.09
CA TYR A 51 2.86 10.74 2.62
C TYR A 51 2.10 12.03 2.98
N PRO A 52 2.35 13.16 2.26
CA PRO A 52 1.70 14.44 2.57
C PRO A 52 0.17 14.37 2.52
N SER A 53 -0.38 13.50 1.68
CA SER A 53 -1.81 13.24 1.58
C SER A 53 -2.44 12.73 2.88
N LEU A 54 -1.65 12.18 3.80
CA LEU A 54 -2.12 11.69 5.09
C LEU A 54 -1.95 12.72 6.23
N ASN A 55 -1.31 13.87 5.98
CA ASN A 55 -1.04 14.86 7.04
C ASN A 55 -2.33 15.33 7.72
N TYR A 56 -3.41 15.50 6.98
CA TYR A 56 -4.69 15.93 7.56
C TYR A 56 -5.25 14.93 8.59
N ILE A 57 -4.98 13.63 8.42
CA ILE A 57 -5.42 12.57 9.36
C ILE A 57 -4.41 12.39 10.50
N LEU A 58 -3.11 12.48 10.17
CA LEU A 58 -2.02 12.13 11.08
C LEU A 58 -1.57 13.28 11.98
N LYS A 59 -1.82 14.54 11.59
CA LYS A 59 -1.29 15.73 12.24
C LYS A 59 -2.34 16.79 12.55
N GLU A 60 -3.45 16.83 11.82
CA GLU A 60 -4.48 17.86 12.00
C GLU A 60 -5.66 17.34 12.83
N ASN A 61 -6.18 18.23 13.67
CA ASN A 61 -7.38 17.94 14.43
C ASN A 61 -8.60 17.90 13.49
N GLY A 62 -9.49 16.94 13.72
CA GLY A 62 -10.74 16.83 12.97
C GLY A 62 -11.39 15.46 13.12
N CYS A 63 -12.61 15.34 12.62
CA CYS A 63 -13.25 14.04 12.48
C CYS A 63 -12.85 13.45 11.12
N HIS A 64 -12.13 12.33 11.18
CA HIS A 64 -11.60 11.65 9.99
C HIS A 64 -12.33 10.31 9.82
N ARG A 65 -13.48 10.31 9.13
CA ARG A 65 -14.27 9.10 8.82
C ARG A 65 -14.76 9.08 7.38
N LEU A 66 -14.85 7.88 6.83
CA LEU A 66 -15.48 7.65 5.54
C LEU A 66 -17.00 7.89 5.63
N MET A 67 -17.60 8.38 4.54
CA MET A 67 -19.05 8.58 4.34
C MET A 67 -19.73 9.70 5.15
N ASP A 68 -19.10 10.86 5.32
CA ASP A 68 -19.71 12.08 5.91
C ASP A 68 -20.32 11.90 7.33
N VAL A 69 -20.07 10.76 7.99
CA VAL A 69 -20.51 10.39 9.35
C VAL A 69 -20.07 11.42 10.40
N CYS A 70 -19.08 12.24 10.07
CA CYS A 70 -18.62 13.36 10.89
C CYS A 70 -19.60 14.53 10.98
N LYS A 71 -20.63 14.57 10.12
CA LYS A 71 -21.67 15.60 10.09
C LYS A 71 -22.99 15.13 10.73
N ASP A 72 -23.12 13.85 11.04
CA ASP A 72 -24.36 13.26 11.54
C ASP A 72 -24.43 13.31 13.07
N GLU A 73 -25.66 13.43 13.58
CA GLU A 73 -26.05 13.35 15.01
C GLU A 73 -25.66 12.01 15.69
N ASP A 74 -25.14 11.05 14.92
CA ASP A 74 -24.66 9.74 15.36
C ASP A 74 -23.29 9.79 16.06
N PHE A 75 -22.53 10.88 15.88
CA PHE A 75 -21.29 11.08 16.64
C PHE A 75 -21.55 11.89 17.92
N GLN A 76 -22.08 11.19 18.92
CA GLN A 76 -22.39 11.78 20.22
C GLN A 76 -21.13 11.83 21.08
N TYR A 77 -20.69 13.05 21.38
CA TYR A 77 -19.75 13.31 22.46
C TYR A 77 -20.47 13.11 23.78
N ASP A 78 -19.84 12.37 24.68
CA ASP A 78 -20.36 12.18 26.02
C ASP A 78 -19.24 12.33 27.04
N ASN A 79 -19.21 13.53 27.61
CA ASN A 79 -18.28 13.90 28.66
C ASN A 79 -18.48 13.08 29.95
N SER A 80 -19.62 12.43 30.15
CA SER A 80 -19.91 11.66 31.38
C SER A 80 -18.96 10.47 31.58
N TYR A 81 -18.39 9.94 30.49
CA TYR A 81 -17.39 8.89 30.52
C TYR A 81 -16.08 9.27 29.81
N GLY A 82 -15.83 10.57 29.61
CA GLY A 82 -14.55 11.09 29.16
C GLY A 82 -14.38 11.23 27.64
N VAL A 83 -15.43 11.03 26.84
CA VAL A 83 -15.40 11.29 25.39
C VAL A 83 -15.74 12.75 25.14
N SER A 84 -14.72 13.60 25.16
CA SER A 84 -14.84 14.99 24.76
C SER A 84 -14.69 15.17 23.25
N GLU A 85 -15.16 16.31 22.75
CA GLU A 85 -14.91 16.74 21.37
C GLU A 85 -13.41 16.89 21.12
N GLU A 86 -12.67 17.45 22.07
CA GLU A 86 -11.22 17.60 21.98
C GLU A 86 -10.51 16.24 21.82
N LEU A 87 -10.86 15.25 22.65
CA LEU A 87 -10.28 13.92 22.57
C LEU A 87 -10.62 13.24 21.24
N SER A 88 -11.87 13.38 20.80
CA SER A 88 -12.37 12.70 19.61
C SER A 88 -11.90 13.32 18.29
N THR A 89 -11.47 14.58 18.32
CA THR A 89 -10.92 15.31 17.18
C THR A 89 -9.40 15.30 17.15
N LEU A 90 -8.73 14.61 18.07
CA LEU A 90 -7.28 14.44 18.03
C LEU A 90 -6.85 13.76 16.72
N PRO A 91 -5.66 14.10 16.20
CA PRO A 91 -5.08 13.38 15.08
C PRO A 91 -4.81 11.93 15.46
N GLN A 92 -4.79 11.06 14.45
CA GLN A 92 -4.72 9.61 14.64
C GLN A 92 -3.56 9.15 15.53
N ASN A 93 -2.40 9.80 15.43
CA ASN A 93 -1.23 9.47 16.24
C ASN A 93 -1.45 9.74 17.73
N GLU A 94 -2.10 10.85 18.06
CA GLU A 94 -2.41 11.22 19.44
C GLU A 94 -3.57 10.37 19.98
N LEU A 95 -4.59 10.07 19.16
CA LEU A 95 -5.65 9.13 19.53
C LEU A 95 -5.12 7.76 19.95
N ILE A 96 -4.15 7.21 19.22
CA ILE A 96 -3.55 5.92 19.57
C ILE A 96 -2.76 6.04 20.88
N LYS A 97 -2.01 7.12 21.10
CA LYS A 97 -1.29 7.33 22.37
C LYS A 97 -2.25 7.45 23.55
N GLU A 98 -3.31 8.23 23.42
CA GLU A 98 -4.35 8.36 24.45
C GLU A 98 -5.00 7.00 24.75
N TYR A 99 -5.37 6.24 23.71
CA TYR A 99 -5.88 4.88 23.87
C TYR A 99 -4.92 4.00 24.66
N LEU A 100 -3.63 3.98 24.31
CA LEU A 100 -2.63 3.19 25.02
C LEU A 100 -2.43 3.66 26.47
N TYR A 101 -2.48 4.97 26.71
CA TYR A 101 -2.42 5.55 28.04
C TYR A 101 -3.57 5.06 28.93
N TYR A 102 -4.82 5.10 28.44
CA TYR A 102 -5.97 4.59 29.18
C TYR A 102 -5.88 3.08 29.44
N VAL A 103 -5.43 2.28 28.46
CA VAL A 103 -5.27 0.83 28.65
C VAL A 103 -4.17 0.52 29.67
N LYS A 104 -3.05 1.26 29.66
CA LYS A 104 -1.99 1.13 30.68
C LYS A 104 -2.49 1.51 32.07
N ASN A 105 -3.28 2.57 32.18
CA ASN A 105 -3.90 2.97 33.45
C ASN A 105 -4.89 1.92 33.95
N PHE A 106 -5.70 1.34 33.07
CA PHE A 106 -6.59 0.24 33.41
C PHE A 106 -5.82 -0.97 33.98
N LEU A 107 -4.70 -1.36 33.37
CA LEU A 107 -3.84 -2.43 33.88
C LEU A 107 -3.26 -2.10 35.27
N THR A 108 -2.97 -0.83 35.56
CA THR A 108 -2.55 -0.38 36.90
C THR A 108 -3.72 -0.46 37.88
N ASN A 109 -4.91 -0.01 37.49
CA ASN A 109 -6.12 -0.06 38.31
C ASN A 109 -6.53 -1.50 38.67
N ILE A 110 -6.31 -2.46 37.78
CA ILE A 110 -6.46 -3.89 38.09
C ILE A 110 -5.50 -4.32 39.20
N LYS A 111 -4.21 -3.95 39.09
CA LYS A 111 -3.19 -4.28 40.10
C LYS A 111 -3.50 -3.64 41.46
N ASP A 112 -4.13 -2.47 41.44
CA ASP A 112 -4.58 -1.74 42.63
C ASP A 112 -5.93 -2.25 43.17
N PHE A 113 -6.44 -3.37 42.64
CA PHE A 113 -7.70 -4.02 43.03
C PHE A 113 -8.95 -3.13 42.91
N GLN A 114 -8.93 -2.15 42.00
CA GLN A 114 -10.10 -1.31 41.70
C GLN A 114 -11.18 -2.07 40.92
N TYR A 115 -10.78 -3.16 40.25
CA TYR A 115 -11.67 -4.06 39.52
C TYR A 115 -11.82 -5.38 40.26
N VAL A 116 -13.07 -5.83 40.40
CA VAL A 116 -13.37 -7.13 40.98
C VAL A 116 -13.19 -8.21 39.91
N GLN A 117 -12.25 -9.13 40.15
CA GLN A 117 -11.98 -10.31 39.32
C GLN A 117 -12.54 -11.54 40.03
N LEU A 118 -13.60 -12.14 39.48
CA LEU A 118 -14.29 -13.30 40.08
C LEU A 118 -14.23 -14.48 39.13
N GLU A 119 -14.22 -15.68 39.70
CA GLU A 119 -14.32 -16.90 38.91
C GLU A 119 -15.74 -17.03 38.32
N LEU A 120 -15.82 -17.42 37.04
CA LEU A 120 -17.07 -17.65 36.28
C LEU A 120 -17.83 -18.91 36.74
N ILE A 121 -17.97 -19.12 38.04
CA ILE A 121 -18.59 -20.32 38.64
C ILE A 121 -20.08 -20.13 38.86
N SER A 122 -20.51 -18.91 39.22
CA SER A 122 -21.89 -18.61 39.58
C SER A 122 -22.49 -17.55 38.65
N LYS A 123 -23.81 -17.62 38.47
CA LYS A 123 -24.59 -16.59 37.75
C LYS A 123 -24.38 -15.21 38.36
N GLU A 124 -24.28 -15.14 39.68
CA GLU A 124 -24.12 -13.90 40.44
C GLU A 124 -22.74 -13.27 40.19
N ASN A 125 -21.67 -14.07 40.17
CA ASN A 125 -20.33 -13.58 39.81
C ASN A 125 -20.29 -13.02 38.38
N LEU A 126 -20.96 -13.72 37.45
CA LEU A 126 -21.06 -13.28 36.06
C LEU A 126 -21.83 -11.97 35.94
N GLU A 127 -22.93 -11.82 36.67
CA GLU A 127 -23.73 -10.59 36.71
C GLU A 127 -22.93 -9.41 37.27
N ILE A 128 -22.16 -9.62 38.36
CA ILE A 128 -21.27 -8.59 38.92
C ILE A 128 -20.24 -8.13 37.89
N MET A 129 -19.53 -9.07 37.24
CA MET A 129 -18.51 -8.73 36.25
C MET A 129 -19.12 -8.05 35.02
N TYR A 130 -20.27 -8.53 34.54
CA TYR A 130 -20.96 -7.94 33.41
C TYR A 130 -21.43 -6.51 33.70
N ASN A 131 -22.02 -6.28 34.88
CA ASN A 131 -22.43 -4.95 35.32
C ASN A 131 -21.24 -4.02 35.54
N GLN A 132 -20.11 -4.52 36.04
CA GLN A 132 -18.87 -3.75 36.15
C GLN A 132 -18.43 -3.29 34.76
N VAL A 133 -18.34 -4.19 33.79
CA VAL A 133 -17.91 -3.89 32.42
C VAL A 133 -18.87 -2.92 31.71
N LEU A 134 -20.19 -3.13 31.81
CA LEU A 134 -21.17 -2.29 31.13
C LEU A 134 -21.27 -0.87 31.69
N ASN A 135 -21.11 -0.72 33.00
CA ASN A 135 -21.31 0.58 33.65
C ASN A 135 -20.02 1.40 33.76
N ASP A 136 -18.87 0.74 33.70
CA ASP A 136 -17.57 1.38 33.82
C ASP A 136 -17.26 2.29 32.62
N ASN A 137 -16.73 3.47 32.96
CA ASN A 137 -16.45 4.53 31.99
C ASN A 137 -15.27 4.19 31.08
N PHE A 138 -14.28 3.42 31.57
CA PHE A 138 -13.13 3.04 30.77
C PHE A 138 -13.55 2.17 29.58
N PHE A 139 -14.45 1.21 29.75
CA PHE A 139 -14.88 0.36 28.61
C PHE A 139 -15.65 1.15 27.55
N LYS A 140 -16.51 2.09 27.96
CA LYS A 140 -17.24 2.99 27.04
C LYS A 140 -16.28 3.90 26.29
N LEU A 141 -15.32 4.49 27.00
CA LEU A 141 -14.27 5.32 26.43
C LEU A 141 -13.40 4.52 25.44
N GLN A 142 -13.01 3.31 25.82
CA GLN A 142 -12.20 2.41 25.00
C GLN A 142 -12.90 2.08 23.68
N GLU A 143 -14.19 1.74 23.72
CA GLU A 143 -14.98 1.44 22.52
C GLU A 143 -15.05 2.64 21.57
N ASN A 144 -15.27 3.84 22.11
CA ASN A 144 -15.32 5.07 21.32
C ASN A 144 -13.97 5.38 20.66
N LEU A 145 -12.88 5.34 21.44
CA LEU A 145 -11.52 5.55 20.94
C LEU A 145 -11.16 4.55 19.84
N ILE A 146 -11.48 3.27 20.01
CA ILE A 146 -11.25 2.24 18.98
C ILE A 146 -12.06 2.55 17.71
N LYS A 147 -13.32 2.99 17.85
CA LYS A 147 -14.16 3.37 16.71
C LYS A 147 -13.55 4.56 15.96
N ASN A 148 -13.02 5.55 16.67
CA ASN A 148 -12.31 6.71 16.08
C ASN A 148 -11.04 6.27 15.36
N ILE A 149 -10.19 5.50 16.04
CA ILE A 149 -8.93 4.98 15.49
C ILE A 149 -9.20 4.16 14.23
N LYS A 150 -10.20 3.27 14.26
CA LYS A 150 -10.59 2.46 13.08
C LYS A 150 -11.07 3.34 11.94
N GLY A 151 -11.88 4.37 12.23
CA GLY A 151 -12.32 5.34 11.24
C GLY A 151 -11.16 6.04 10.54
N GLY A 152 -10.20 6.57 11.29
CA GLY A 152 -9.02 7.23 10.74
C GLY A 152 -8.15 6.29 9.89
N ILE A 153 -7.97 5.02 10.33
CA ILE A 153 -7.26 4.01 9.54
C ILE A 153 -7.98 3.72 8.21
N GLN A 154 -9.32 3.66 8.22
CA GLN A 154 -10.09 3.44 6.99
C GLN A 154 -9.96 4.60 6.01
N VAL A 155 -9.98 5.84 6.49
CA VAL A 155 -9.74 7.03 5.64
C VAL A 155 -8.31 7.01 5.09
N ALA A 156 -7.31 6.74 5.93
CA ALA A 156 -5.92 6.66 5.49
C ALA A 156 -5.73 5.57 4.42
N ASN A 157 -6.35 4.40 4.59
CA ASN A 157 -6.33 3.34 3.60
C ASN A 157 -6.99 3.76 2.28
N TYR A 158 -8.14 4.45 2.35
CA TYR A 158 -8.81 4.98 1.16
C TYR A 158 -7.92 5.98 0.41
N GLU A 159 -7.33 6.95 1.11
CA GLU A 159 -6.41 7.94 0.51
C GLU A 159 -5.20 7.28 -0.14
N LEU A 160 -4.59 6.28 0.52
CA LEU A 160 -3.46 5.55 -0.05
C LEU A 160 -3.85 4.79 -1.33
N ILE A 161 -5.04 4.18 -1.37
CA ILE A 161 -5.56 3.52 -2.57
C ILE A 161 -5.78 4.53 -3.69
N GLN A 162 -6.40 5.69 -3.40
CA GLN A 162 -6.62 6.73 -4.40
C GLN A 162 -5.31 7.28 -4.97
N ASN A 163 -4.34 7.60 -4.10
CA ASN A 163 -3.02 8.03 -4.54
C ASN A 163 -2.32 6.96 -5.40
N SER A 164 -2.46 5.68 -5.04
CA SER A 164 -1.90 4.59 -5.83
C SER A 164 -2.52 4.50 -7.22
N ILE A 165 -3.84 4.71 -7.34
CA ILE A 165 -4.53 4.76 -8.64
C ILE A 165 -4.01 5.92 -9.49
N VAL A 166 -3.86 7.12 -8.92
CA VAL A 166 -3.33 8.29 -9.65
C VAL A 166 -1.92 8.05 -10.15
N ILE A 167 -1.04 7.50 -9.31
CA ILE A 167 0.34 7.16 -9.69
C ILE A 167 0.35 6.09 -10.79
N LEU A 168 -0.51 5.07 -10.69
CA LEU A 168 -0.62 4.02 -11.71
C LEU A 168 -1.06 4.60 -13.05
N ASP A 169 -2.06 5.48 -13.07
CA ASP A 169 -2.60 6.09 -14.29
C ASP A 169 -1.56 7.00 -14.98
N ASP A 170 -0.80 7.78 -14.20
CA ASP A 170 0.32 8.59 -14.71
C ASP A 170 1.43 7.71 -15.33
N LYS A 171 1.77 6.59 -14.68
CA LYS A 171 2.75 5.64 -15.22
C LYS A 171 2.25 4.92 -16.47
N LEU A 172 0.97 4.57 -16.54
CA LEU A 172 0.37 4.00 -17.75
C LEU A 172 0.39 5.00 -18.91
N THR A 173 0.09 6.27 -18.63
CA THR A 173 0.17 7.35 -19.62
C THR A 173 1.60 7.57 -20.10
N SER A 174 2.57 7.52 -19.19
CA SER A 174 4.00 7.58 -19.54
C SER A 174 4.47 6.38 -20.37
N LEU A 175 4.01 5.16 -20.04
CA LEU A 175 4.39 3.95 -20.79
C LEU A 175 3.78 3.93 -22.19
N THR A 176 2.52 4.34 -22.32
CA THR A 176 1.85 4.44 -23.63
C THR A 176 2.51 5.47 -24.53
N THR A 177 2.88 6.64 -24.00
CA THR A 177 3.61 7.67 -24.77
C THR A 177 4.99 7.19 -25.23
N ILE A 178 5.76 6.52 -24.36
CA ILE A 178 7.06 5.92 -24.74
C ILE A 178 6.87 4.87 -25.84
N THR A 179 5.83 4.04 -25.74
CA THR A 179 5.54 3.00 -26.74
C THR A 179 5.21 3.61 -28.10
N ILE A 180 4.37 4.65 -28.14
CA ILE A 180 4.04 5.38 -29.38
C ILE A 180 5.30 6.00 -30.00
N ALA A 181 6.13 6.66 -29.19
CA ALA A 181 7.39 7.23 -29.66
C ALA A 181 8.33 6.16 -30.24
N GLY A 182 8.41 4.99 -29.60
CA GLY A 182 9.18 3.84 -30.09
C GLY A 182 8.68 3.31 -31.43
N VAL A 183 7.36 3.18 -31.60
CA VAL A 183 6.75 2.74 -32.88
C VAL A 183 7.04 3.74 -33.99
N ILE A 184 6.89 5.05 -33.73
CA ILE A 184 7.21 6.10 -34.71
C ILE A 184 8.68 6.04 -35.12
N LEU A 185 9.59 5.85 -34.16
CA LEU A 185 11.02 5.73 -34.42
C LEU A 185 11.35 4.50 -35.28
N LEU A 186 10.70 3.36 -35.03
CA LEU A 186 10.87 2.16 -35.85
C LEU A 186 10.37 2.36 -37.29
N ILE A 187 9.22 3.03 -37.47
CA ILE A 187 8.72 3.39 -38.80
C ILE A 187 9.71 4.31 -39.51
N PHE A 188 10.26 5.30 -38.80
CA PHE A 188 11.25 6.22 -39.35
C PHE A 188 12.53 5.49 -39.80
N ILE A 189 13.05 4.57 -38.98
CA ILE A 189 14.20 3.73 -39.35
C ILE A 189 13.89 2.88 -40.59
N ASN A 190 12.71 2.27 -40.67
CA ASN A 190 12.30 1.46 -41.82
C ASN A 190 12.30 2.27 -43.12
N ILE A 191 11.63 3.43 -43.12
CA ILE A 191 11.53 4.29 -44.31
C ILE A 191 12.89 4.88 -44.68
N PHE A 192 13.64 5.44 -43.74
CA PHE A 192 14.86 6.19 -44.10
C PHE A 192 16.09 5.32 -44.32
N ILE A 193 16.29 4.29 -43.49
CA ILE A 193 17.50 3.48 -43.52
C ILE A 193 17.29 2.28 -44.44
N PHE A 194 16.25 1.50 -44.19
CA PHE A 194 16.03 0.28 -44.96
C PHE A 194 15.61 0.59 -46.40
N GLU A 195 14.66 1.48 -46.65
CA GLU A 195 14.25 1.80 -48.03
C GLU A 195 15.42 2.37 -48.86
N ARG A 196 16.26 3.23 -48.25
CA ARG A 196 17.45 3.76 -48.92
C ARG A 196 18.47 2.66 -49.23
N ALA A 197 18.72 1.75 -48.28
CA ALA A 197 19.61 0.61 -48.48
C ALA A 197 19.09 -0.33 -49.58
N TYR A 198 17.78 -0.65 -49.58
CA TYR A 198 17.15 -1.49 -50.59
C TYR A 198 17.21 -0.84 -51.98
N ARG A 199 16.88 0.45 -52.12
CA ARG A 199 17.01 1.17 -53.39
C ARG A 199 18.45 1.17 -53.91
N GLY A 200 19.43 1.33 -53.01
CA GLY A 200 20.85 1.20 -53.36
C GLY A 200 21.19 -0.17 -53.95
N LYS A 201 20.75 -1.24 -53.29
CA LYS A 201 20.96 -2.62 -53.75
C LYS A 201 20.24 -2.96 -55.05
N ILE A 202 19.02 -2.46 -55.25
CA ILE A 202 18.31 -2.62 -56.52
C ILE A 202 19.09 -1.95 -57.66
N LYS A 203 19.61 -0.73 -57.45
CA LYS A 203 20.39 -0.03 -58.47
C LYS A 203 21.71 -0.75 -58.81
N GLU A 204 22.40 -1.30 -57.80
CA GLU A 204 23.58 -2.16 -58.02
C GLU A 204 23.23 -3.38 -58.88
N MET A 205 22.11 -4.05 -58.57
CA MET A 205 21.63 -5.20 -59.32
C MET A 205 21.23 -4.84 -60.76
N GLU A 206 20.48 -3.75 -60.98
CA GLU A 206 20.13 -3.26 -62.32
C GLU A 206 21.37 -2.92 -63.17
N THR A 207 22.40 -2.34 -62.54
CA THR A 207 23.66 -2.02 -63.21
C THR A 207 24.38 -3.29 -63.63
N LEU A 208 24.41 -4.30 -62.76
CA LEU A 208 25.04 -5.59 -63.04
C LEU A 208 24.31 -6.36 -64.15
N VAL A 209 22.98 -6.35 -64.14
CA VAL A 209 22.14 -6.91 -65.21
C VAL A 209 22.40 -6.20 -66.54
N SER A 210 22.41 -4.86 -66.54
CA SER A 210 22.69 -4.07 -67.75
C SER A 210 24.09 -4.33 -68.29
N PHE A 211 25.09 -4.44 -67.40
CA PHE A 211 26.46 -4.80 -67.77
C PHE A 211 26.52 -6.20 -68.40
N ALA A 212 25.84 -7.20 -67.82
CA ALA A 212 25.78 -8.55 -68.37
C ALA A 212 25.14 -8.59 -69.77
N PHE A 213 24.12 -7.78 -70.03
CA PHE A 213 23.45 -7.69 -71.34
C PHE A 213 24.26 -6.91 -72.39
N LEU A 214 25.13 -5.98 -71.97
CA LEU A 214 25.94 -5.17 -72.90
C LEU A 214 27.21 -5.89 -73.37
N ILE A 215 27.69 -6.91 -72.65
CA ILE A 215 28.87 -7.67 -73.06
C ILE A 215 28.49 -8.62 -74.21
N PRO A 216 29.19 -8.57 -75.37
CA PRO A 216 28.98 -9.51 -76.46
C PRO A 216 29.18 -10.97 -75.99
N GLN A 217 28.25 -11.87 -76.33
CA GLN A 217 28.29 -13.28 -75.93
C GLN A 217 29.60 -13.99 -76.31
N GLN A 218 30.29 -13.51 -77.35
CA GLN A 218 31.60 -14.03 -77.76
C GLN A 218 32.69 -13.83 -76.70
N ILE A 219 32.65 -12.72 -75.94
CA ILE A 219 33.61 -12.43 -74.87
C ILE A 219 33.27 -13.26 -73.62
N ILE A 220 31.98 -13.42 -73.31
CA ILE A 220 31.51 -14.23 -72.18
C ILE A 220 31.89 -15.71 -72.38
N ASN A 221 31.70 -16.26 -73.58
CA ASN A 221 32.04 -17.65 -73.88
C ASN A 221 33.55 -17.93 -73.97
N ASN A 222 34.36 -16.90 -74.24
CA ASN A 222 35.82 -17.04 -74.33
C ASN A 222 36.52 -16.88 -72.97
N ASN A 223 35.84 -16.38 -71.93
CA ASN A 223 36.43 -16.24 -70.59
C ASN A 223 35.59 -16.98 -69.54
N GLU A 224 36.03 -18.20 -69.20
CA GLU A 224 35.33 -19.14 -68.34
C GLU A 224 35.02 -18.58 -66.94
N LYS A 225 35.89 -17.70 -66.41
CA LYS A 225 35.67 -17.04 -65.11
C LYS A 225 34.48 -16.08 -65.13
N TYR A 226 34.33 -15.31 -66.21
CA TYR A 226 33.18 -14.40 -66.36
C TYR A 226 31.88 -15.17 -66.59
N LYS A 227 31.93 -16.27 -67.34
CA LYS A 227 30.77 -17.14 -67.55
C LYS A 227 30.25 -17.73 -66.24
N ARG A 228 31.15 -18.27 -65.39
CA ARG A 228 30.77 -18.81 -64.08
C ARG A 228 30.23 -17.74 -63.14
N PHE A 229 30.85 -16.56 -63.10
CA PHE A 229 30.37 -15.45 -62.29
C PHE A 229 28.94 -15.03 -62.65
N LEU A 230 28.61 -14.95 -63.94
CA LEU A 230 27.27 -14.59 -64.42
C LEU A 230 26.22 -15.70 -64.18
N GLU A 231 26.61 -16.98 -64.26
CA GLU A 231 25.68 -18.11 -64.09
C GLU A 231 25.43 -18.48 -62.62
N THR A 232 26.40 -18.24 -61.72
CA THR A 232 26.33 -18.74 -60.32
C THR A 232 26.42 -17.65 -59.25
N CYS A 233 26.71 -16.39 -59.62
CA CYS A 233 26.96 -15.28 -58.67
C CYS A 233 28.05 -15.56 -57.62
N GLN A 234 28.92 -16.55 -57.85
CA GLN A 234 30.05 -16.85 -56.99
C GLN A 234 31.32 -16.26 -57.59
N PHE A 235 32.09 -15.54 -56.77
CA PHE A 235 33.49 -15.28 -57.03
C PHE A 235 34.26 -16.40 -56.36
N ASP A 236 34.82 -17.33 -57.13
CA ASP A 236 35.87 -18.20 -56.60
C ASP A 236 37.10 -17.32 -56.34
N GLU A 237 37.68 -17.44 -55.13
CA GLU A 237 39.03 -16.91 -54.83
C GLU A 237 40.08 -17.44 -55.84
#